data_AF-A0A7C5MFL2-F1
#
_entry.id   AF-A0A7C5MFL2-F1
#
_cell.length_a   1.000
_cell.length_b   1.000
_cell.length_c   1.000
_cell.angle_alpha   90.00
_cell.angle_beta   90.00
_cell.angle_gamma   90.00
#
_symmetry.space_group_name_H-M   'P 1'
#
loop_
_entity.id
_entity.type
_entity.pdbx_description
1 polymer ?
#
loop_
_entity_poly.entity_id
_entity_poly.type
_entity_poly.pdbx_seq_one_letter_code
_entity_poly.pdbx_strand_id
1 'polypeptide(L)'
;MELDDMLAAFRASLLEGRPLRLQDYSALLQARFPELAALAYVREPAPRGERRTALMLTQELLGAVQPDLSGLSPPRAQALYLAALLAHVGQGAGAAASRYERGEAALARDVLFRLDLPDCLRDEVVYLVRSQRAPALLGARPASQGRMLRLAWTLDTELLYRLAVAEADIVAPAKADRTRAALDAFRARCQALGIYGSAPPPLLSEERWRPISQADPCRARRLQGELRFWRAKGTINTAEQAEAWLAGWEAASGGVLYLPVGVPGSGKSTWVGRHLSGAHLVSMDEMRERLLGDRSDQSRNAEVYRRSRGELLTALRRGEVVVWDAQSHTWSARQGLLLAARQTHAYVIIAYLDVPLTVALERNGQRTAVVPEAVIARSYNDLQEPRPFECEELWRIDVHGNTRFCQIRHSGIQSPSSAVT
;
A
#
# COMPACT_ATOMS: atom_id res chain seq x y z
N MET A 1 20.70 -27.68 -12.10
CA MET A 1 19.37 -27.03 -12.17
C MET A 1 19.59 -25.69 -12.81
N GLU A 2 18.92 -25.39 -13.93
CA GLU A 2 19.01 -24.06 -14.53
C GLU A 2 18.41 -23.01 -13.58
N LEU A 3 18.84 -21.75 -13.67
CA LEU A 3 18.40 -20.69 -12.75
C LEU A 3 16.87 -20.51 -12.75
N ASP A 4 16.23 -20.76 -13.88
CA ASP A 4 14.78 -20.60 -14.02
C ASP A 4 14.01 -21.77 -13.37
N ASP A 5 14.55 -23.00 -13.42
CA ASP A 5 14.04 -24.13 -12.63
C ASP A 5 14.19 -23.87 -11.12
N MET A 6 15.33 -23.32 -10.70
CA MET A 6 15.55 -22.92 -9.30
C MET A 6 14.53 -21.88 -8.87
N LEU A 7 14.25 -20.88 -9.72
CA LEU A 7 13.27 -19.84 -9.46
C LEU A 7 11.86 -20.43 -9.32
N ALA A 8 11.47 -21.34 -10.22
CA ALA A 8 10.17 -22.01 -10.17
C ALA A 8 10.02 -22.83 -8.88
N ALA A 9 11.02 -23.61 -8.49
CA ALA A 9 11.03 -24.40 -7.25
C ALA A 9 11.01 -23.52 -6.00
N PHE A 10 11.77 -22.42 -5.99
CA PHE A 10 11.79 -21.44 -4.91
C PHE A 10 10.42 -20.78 -4.73
N ARG A 11 9.82 -20.30 -5.83
CA ARG A 11 8.48 -19.71 -5.84
C ARG A 11 7.42 -20.69 -5.37
N ALA A 12 7.44 -21.94 -5.86
CA ALA A 12 6.49 -22.97 -5.43
C ALA A 12 6.60 -23.24 -3.93
N SER A 13 7.82 -23.39 -3.41
CA SER A 13 8.06 -23.61 -1.98
C SER A 13 7.53 -22.46 -1.12
N LEU A 14 7.73 -21.20 -1.55
CA LEU A 14 7.18 -20.03 -0.88
C LEU A 14 5.65 -20.03 -0.88
N LEU A 15 5.04 -20.32 -2.04
CA LEU A 15 3.58 -20.29 -2.19
C LEU A 15 2.86 -21.43 -1.48
N GLU A 16 3.56 -22.53 -1.26
CA GLU A 16 3.05 -23.71 -0.56
C GLU A 16 3.44 -23.73 0.93
N GLY A 17 4.23 -22.75 1.40
CA GLY A 17 4.71 -22.70 2.78
C GLY A 17 5.65 -23.86 3.16
N ARG A 18 6.30 -24.48 2.16
CA ARG A 18 7.25 -25.58 2.39
C ARG A 18 8.50 -25.06 3.09
N PRO A 19 9.13 -25.83 3.99
CA PRO A 19 10.39 -25.43 4.61
C PRO A 19 11.45 -25.08 3.57
N LEU A 20 12.02 -23.90 3.71
CA LEU A 20 13.08 -23.38 2.86
C LEU A 20 14.37 -23.25 3.66
N ARG A 21 15.48 -23.69 3.06
CA ARG A 21 16.82 -23.32 3.49
C ARG A 21 17.38 -22.33 2.48
N LEU A 22 17.47 -21.05 2.84
CA LEU A 22 17.92 -19.98 1.95
C LEU A 22 19.33 -20.23 1.39
N GLN A 23 20.18 -20.94 2.13
CA GLN A 23 21.52 -21.33 1.69
C GLN A 23 21.49 -22.23 0.44
N ASP A 24 20.49 -23.12 0.32
CA ASP A 24 20.31 -24.01 -0.83
C ASP A 24 19.96 -23.21 -2.11
N TYR A 25 19.54 -21.95 -1.97
CA TYR A 25 19.18 -21.04 -3.06
C TYR A 25 20.20 -19.91 -3.26
N SER A 26 21.41 -19.98 -2.68
CA SER A 26 22.39 -18.88 -2.73
C SER A 26 22.70 -18.36 -4.14
N ALA A 27 22.85 -19.26 -5.12
CA ALA A 27 23.09 -18.89 -6.52
C ALA A 27 21.89 -18.14 -7.14
N LEU A 28 20.67 -18.59 -6.85
CA LEU A 28 19.45 -17.91 -7.28
C LEU A 28 19.34 -16.52 -6.63
N LEU A 29 19.58 -16.43 -5.31
CA LEU A 29 19.52 -15.16 -4.59
C LEU A 29 20.53 -14.16 -5.16
N GLN A 30 21.77 -14.57 -5.42
CA GLN A 30 22.79 -13.69 -6.02
C GLN A 30 22.41 -13.22 -7.43
N ALA A 31 21.87 -14.12 -8.26
CA ALA A 31 21.57 -13.81 -9.66
C ALA A 31 20.26 -13.03 -9.85
N ARG A 32 19.23 -13.32 -9.04
CA ARG A 32 17.87 -12.81 -9.26
C ARG A 32 17.34 -11.95 -8.12
N PHE A 33 17.87 -12.07 -6.90
CA PHE A 33 17.40 -11.33 -5.71
C PHE A 33 18.56 -10.74 -4.89
N PRO A 34 19.42 -9.89 -5.48
CA PRO A 34 20.59 -9.32 -4.80
C PRO A 34 20.27 -8.64 -3.46
N GLU A 35 19.05 -8.13 -3.29
CA GLU A 35 18.55 -7.55 -2.04
C GLU A 35 18.49 -8.56 -0.89
N LEU A 36 18.09 -9.80 -1.19
CA LEU A 36 18.08 -10.90 -0.22
C LEU A 36 19.50 -11.48 -0.03
N ALA A 37 20.28 -11.59 -1.12
CA ALA A 37 21.66 -12.04 -1.03
C ALA A 37 22.53 -11.10 -0.17
N ALA A 38 22.29 -9.80 -0.25
CA ALA A 38 22.99 -8.79 0.54
C ALA A 38 22.87 -9.03 2.05
N LEU A 39 21.77 -9.62 2.52
CA LEU A 39 21.54 -9.92 3.93
C LEU A 39 22.59 -10.88 4.53
N ALA A 40 23.26 -11.67 3.69
CA ALA A 40 24.36 -12.55 4.12
C ALA A 40 25.59 -11.76 4.63
N TYR A 41 25.69 -10.49 4.26
CA TYR A 41 26.82 -9.61 4.59
C TYR A 41 26.48 -8.57 5.66
N VAL A 42 25.21 -8.48 6.05
CA VAL A 42 24.73 -7.57 7.10
C VAL A 42 24.92 -8.24 8.45
N ARG A 43 25.79 -7.67 9.28
CA ARG A 43 26.05 -8.20 10.63
C ARG A 43 24.99 -7.72 11.61
N GLU A 44 24.49 -8.65 12.40
CA GLU A 44 23.48 -8.40 13.43
C GLU A 44 24.06 -8.65 14.82
N PRO A 45 23.57 -7.95 15.87
CA PRO A 45 23.98 -8.20 17.23
C PRO A 45 23.73 -9.65 17.65
N ALA A 46 24.73 -10.30 18.24
CA ALA A 46 24.65 -11.67 18.71
C ALA A 46 25.28 -11.79 20.11
N PRO A 47 24.85 -12.78 20.93
CA PRO A 47 25.58 -13.17 22.13
C PRO A 47 27.05 -13.50 21.83
N ARG A 48 27.92 -13.32 22.84
CA ARG A 48 29.39 -13.32 22.76
C ARG A 48 29.99 -14.29 21.72
N GLY A 49 30.55 -13.72 20.65
CA GLY A 49 31.44 -14.42 19.72
C GLY A 49 30.76 -15.10 18.52
N GLU A 50 29.43 -15.19 18.50
CA GLU A 50 28.70 -15.80 17.39
C GLU A 50 28.57 -14.82 16.20
N ARG A 51 28.75 -15.36 14.99
CA ARG A 51 28.46 -14.60 13.76
C ARG A 51 26.98 -14.78 13.43
N ARG A 52 26.22 -13.69 13.54
CA ARG A 52 24.81 -13.64 13.11
C ARG A 52 24.65 -12.61 12.00
N THR A 53 23.87 -12.95 10.99
CA THR A 53 23.61 -12.08 9.83
C THR A 53 22.11 -11.87 9.65
N ALA A 54 21.71 -10.80 8.95
CA ALA A 54 20.30 -10.58 8.64
C ALA A 54 19.69 -11.73 7.81
N LEU A 55 20.49 -12.43 7.00
CA LEU A 55 20.02 -13.63 6.29
C LEU A 55 19.71 -14.78 7.26
N MET A 56 20.52 -14.95 8.31
CA MET A 56 20.25 -15.93 9.36
C MET A 56 19.00 -15.56 10.15
N LEU A 57 18.81 -14.28 10.51
CA LEU A 57 17.56 -13.82 11.14
C LEU A 57 16.34 -14.13 10.26
N THR A 58 16.45 -13.89 8.96
CA THR A 58 15.39 -14.20 7.99
C THR A 58 15.10 -15.70 7.94
N GLN A 59 16.14 -16.54 7.95
CA GLN A 59 16.00 -18.00 7.99
C GLN A 59 15.32 -18.48 9.28
N GLU A 60 15.72 -17.92 10.43
CA GLU A 60 15.10 -18.21 11.73
C GLU A 60 13.63 -17.79 11.74
N LEU A 61 13.31 -16.62 11.18
CA LEU A 61 11.94 -16.09 11.11
C LEU A 61 11.04 -16.94 10.22
N LEU A 62 11.54 -17.41 9.07
CA LEU A 62 10.83 -18.37 8.22
C LEU A 62 10.50 -19.66 8.99
N GLY A 63 11.44 -20.17 9.79
CA GLY A 63 11.20 -21.34 10.65
C GLY A 63 10.20 -21.06 11.77
N ALA A 64 10.25 -19.88 12.38
CA ALA A 64 9.37 -19.49 13.48
C ALA A 64 7.90 -19.32 13.05
N VAL A 65 7.64 -18.79 11.84
CA VAL A 65 6.25 -18.65 11.34
C VAL A 65 5.70 -19.92 10.70
N GLN A 66 6.54 -20.94 10.48
CA GLN A 66 6.15 -22.15 9.75
C GLN A 66 5.04 -22.97 10.43
N PRO A 67 5.04 -23.20 11.75
CA PRO A 67 3.96 -23.92 12.45
C PRO A 67 2.60 -23.23 12.32
N ASP A 68 2.59 -21.90 12.15
CA ASP A 68 1.38 -21.10 12.05
C ASP A 68 0.67 -21.25 10.70
N LEU A 69 1.40 -21.66 9.65
CA LEU A 69 0.89 -21.66 8.27
C LEU A 69 -0.28 -22.62 8.07
N SER A 70 -0.26 -23.80 8.71
CA SER A 70 -1.33 -24.80 8.58
C SER A 70 -2.66 -24.35 9.19
N GLY A 71 -2.64 -23.37 10.09
CA GLY A 71 -3.84 -22.79 10.70
C GLY A 71 -4.45 -21.62 9.91
N LEU A 72 -3.85 -21.22 8.80
CA LEU A 72 -4.27 -20.09 7.98
C LEU A 72 -4.83 -20.55 6.64
N SER A 73 -5.69 -19.73 6.02
CA SER A 73 -6.08 -19.96 4.64
C SER A 73 -4.87 -19.80 3.70
N PRO A 74 -4.82 -20.48 2.54
CA PRO A 74 -3.64 -20.44 1.66
C PRO A 74 -3.14 -19.03 1.33
N PRO A 75 -3.98 -18.02 0.97
CA PRO A 75 -3.50 -16.66 0.71
C PRO A 75 -2.90 -15.97 1.95
N ARG A 76 -3.40 -16.26 3.15
CA ARG A 76 -2.90 -15.70 4.41
C ARG A 76 -1.58 -16.35 4.82
N ALA A 77 -1.47 -17.67 4.66
CA ALA A 77 -0.22 -18.40 4.87
C ALA A 77 0.88 -17.90 3.94
N GLN A 78 0.57 -17.74 2.64
CA GLN A 78 1.47 -17.17 1.64
C GLN A 78 1.95 -15.77 2.03
N ALA A 79 1.02 -14.89 2.42
CA ALA A 79 1.35 -13.53 2.83
C ALA A 79 2.28 -13.49 4.05
N LEU A 80 2.00 -14.30 5.07
CA LEU A 80 2.85 -14.38 6.27
C LEU A 80 4.25 -14.90 5.96
N TYR A 81 4.35 -15.97 5.16
CA TYR A 81 5.63 -16.59 4.82
C TYR A 81 6.49 -15.69 3.93
N LEU A 82 5.88 -15.01 2.95
CA LEU A 82 6.56 -14.01 2.12
C LEU A 82 6.96 -12.76 2.92
N ALA A 83 6.13 -12.31 3.86
CA ALA A 83 6.48 -11.20 4.74
C ALA A 83 7.65 -11.56 5.66
N ALA A 84 7.71 -12.80 6.18
CA ALA A 84 8.86 -13.31 6.93
C ALA A 84 10.14 -13.35 6.09
N LEU A 85 10.07 -13.79 4.82
CA LEU A 85 11.21 -13.73 3.89
C LEU A 85 11.75 -12.31 3.71
N LEU A 86 10.87 -11.31 3.72
CA LEU A 86 11.19 -9.93 3.37
C LEU A 86 11.30 -9.00 4.58
N ALA A 87 11.12 -9.48 5.82
CA ALA A 87 11.08 -8.65 7.03
C ALA A 87 12.35 -7.80 7.23
N HIS A 88 13.50 -8.37 6.86
CA HIS A 88 14.81 -7.74 7.03
C HIS A 88 15.35 -7.09 5.74
N VAL A 89 14.59 -7.12 4.64
CA VAL A 89 15.04 -6.54 3.37
C VAL A 89 15.23 -5.04 3.56
N GLY A 90 16.46 -4.54 3.38
CA GLY A 90 16.82 -3.13 3.63
C GLY A 90 17.77 -2.89 4.80
N GLN A 91 17.98 -3.85 5.71
CA GLN A 91 18.97 -3.73 6.80
C GLN A 91 20.42 -3.62 6.29
N GLY A 92 20.69 -4.01 5.04
CA GLY A 92 22.02 -3.99 4.42
C GLY A 92 22.37 -2.76 3.58
N ALA A 93 21.50 -1.76 3.53
CA ALA A 93 21.78 -0.54 2.77
C ALA A 93 22.91 0.33 3.36
N GLY A 94 23.53 -0.06 4.49
CA GLY A 94 24.39 0.81 5.30
C GLY A 94 25.93 0.70 5.14
N ALA A 95 26.50 -0.18 4.31
CA ALA A 95 27.97 -0.37 4.30
C ALA A 95 28.66 -0.33 2.92
N ALA A 96 27.92 -0.27 1.81
CA ALA A 96 28.46 -0.09 0.45
C ALA A 96 27.52 0.77 -0.42
N ALA A 97 26.93 1.81 0.18
CA ALA A 97 25.85 2.57 -0.41
C ALA A 97 26.34 3.61 -1.42
N SER A 98 26.21 3.31 -2.71
CA SER A 98 26.26 4.31 -3.78
C SER A 98 24.95 4.33 -4.56
N ARG A 99 24.35 5.53 -4.57
CA ARG A 99 23.21 6.06 -5.35
C ARG A 99 21.87 5.33 -5.22
N TYR A 100 21.04 5.88 -4.33
CA TYR A 100 19.60 5.64 -4.11
C TYR A 100 19.29 4.54 -3.10
N GLU A 101 19.43 4.89 -1.81
CA GLU A 101 18.92 4.09 -0.68
C GLU A 101 17.43 3.79 -0.90
N ARG A 102 17.14 2.56 -1.33
CA ARG A 102 15.78 2.04 -1.41
C ARG A 102 15.42 1.50 -0.03
N GLY A 103 14.31 1.99 0.53
CA GLY A 103 13.74 1.53 1.78
C GLY A 103 13.08 0.16 1.64
N GLU A 104 12.84 -0.47 2.78
CA GLU A 104 12.40 -1.86 2.93
C GLU A 104 11.20 -2.21 2.01
N ALA A 105 10.18 -1.34 1.98
CA ALA A 105 8.97 -1.56 1.19
C ALA A 105 9.21 -1.56 -0.33
N ALA A 106 10.13 -0.73 -0.84
CA ALA A 106 10.46 -0.68 -2.26
C ALA A 106 11.24 -1.92 -2.69
N LEU A 107 12.18 -2.38 -1.87
CA LEU A 107 12.93 -3.61 -2.12
C LEU A 107 11.99 -4.83 -2.07
N ALA A 108 11.11 -4.90 -1.07
CA ALA A 108 10.08 -5.93 -0.99
C ALA A 108 9.23 -5.94 -2.28
N ARG A 109 8.75 -4.79 -2.74
CA ARG A 109 7.97 -4.67 -3.98
C ARG A 109 8.72 -5.23 -5.19
N ASP A 110 10.00 -4.87 -5.36
CA ASP A 110 10.83 -5.35 -6.48
C ASP A 110 11.05 -6.88 -6.45
N VAL A 111 11.24 -7.46 -5.25
CA VAL A 111 11.34 -8.92 -5.10
C VAL A 111 10.02 -9.59 -5.49
N LEU A 112 8.89 -9.07 -5.02
CA LEU A 112 7.56 -9.63 -5.26
C LEU A 112 7.14 -9.54 -6.74
N PHE A 113 7.58 -8.50 -7.46
CA PHE A 113 7.44 -8.42 -8.92
C PHE A 113 8.26 -9.51 -9.64
N ARG A 114 9.52 -9.71 -9.25
CA ARG A 114 10.38 -10.75 -9.83
C ARG A 114 9.92 -12.18 -9.52
N LEU A 115 9.17 -12.36 -8.43
CA LEU A 115 8.50 -13.62 -8.10
C LEU A 115 7.18 -13.83 -8.84
N ASP A 116 6.75 -12.88 -9.69
CA ASP A 116 5.49 -12.95 -10.45
C ASP A 116 4.28 -13.33 -9.57
N LEU A 117 4.12 -12.58 -8.48
CA LEU A 117 3.04 -12.81 -7.50
C LEU A 117 1.82 -11.96 -7.84
N PRO A 118 0.58 -12.42 -7.55
CA PRO A 118 -0.63 -11.62 -7.75
C PRO A 118 -0.60 -10.29 -6.99
N ASP A 119 -1.20 -9.25 -7.58
CA ASP A 119 -1.25 -7.89 -7.05
C ASP A 119 -1.76 -7.80 -5.60
N CYS A 120 -2.85 -8.49 -5.26
CA CYS A 120 -3.44 -8.50 -3.91
C CYS A 120 -2.48 -9.10 -2.86
N LEU A 121 -1.68 -10.09 -3.24
CA LEU A 121 -0.68 -10.70 -2.38
C LEU A 121 0.55 -9.80 -2.23
N ARG A 122 1.01 -9.17 -3.33
CA ARG A 122 2.12 -8.19 -3.27
C ARG A 122 1.79 -7.07 -2.30
N ASP A 123 0.60 -6.52 -2.44
CA ASP A 123 0.08 -5.44 -1.60
C ASP A 123 0.05 -5.79 -0.12
N GLU A 124 -0.39 -7.00 0.21
CA GLU A 124 -0.41 -7.46 1.59
C GLU A 124 0.99 -7.55 2.17
N VAL A 125 1.89 -8.23 1.47
CA VAL A 125 3.25 -8.46 1.92
C VAL A 125 4.01 -7.14 2.09
N VAL A 126 3.93 -6.22 1.11
CA VAL A 126 4.60 -4.91 1.21
C VAL A 126 4.15 -4.14 2.44
N TYR A 127 2.85 -4.18 2.77
CA TYR A 127 2.34 -3.46 3.94
C TYR A 127 2.59 -4.16 5.26
N LEU A 128 2.65 -5.49 5.30
CA LEU A 128 3.13 -6.24 6.46
C LEU A 128 4.57 -5.85 6.79
N VAL A 129 5.48 -5.91 5.80
CA VAL A 129 6.89 -5.53 5.94
C VAL A 129 7.00 -4.05 6.37
N ARG A 130 6.33 -3.13 5.67
CA ARG A 130 6.33 -1.70 6.00
C ARG A 130 5.83 -1.41 7.42
N SER A 131 4.92 -2.22 7.94
CA SER A 131 4.20 -1.97 9.19
C SER A 131 4.67 -2.85 10.35
N GLN A 132 5.73 -3.65 10.18
CA GLN A 132 6.16 -4.68 11.14
C GLN A 132 6.38 -4.15 12.57
N ARG A 133 6.80 -2.89 12.71
CA ARG A 133 6.99 -2.23 14.02
C ARG A 133 5.72 -1.62 14.62
N ALA A 134 4.64 -1.52 13.85
CA ALA A 134 3.40 -0.86 14.27
C ALA A 134 2.74 -1.53 15.49
N PRO A 135 2.65 -2.88 15.60
CA PRO A 135 2.05 -3.53 16.76
C PRO A 135 2.69 -3.11 18.08
N ALA A 136 4.02 -3.12 18.17
CA ALA A 136 4.74 -2.73 19.38
C ALA A 136 4.49 -1.24 19.74
N LEU A 137 4.50 -0.35 18.74
CA LEU A 137 4.27 1.09 18.94
C LEU A 137 2.83 1.41 19.36
N LEU A 138 1.84 0.78 18.71
CA LEU A 138 0.40 0.99 18.95
C LEU A 138 -0.12 0.25 20.17
N GLY A 139 0.58 -0.80 20.60
CA GLY A 139 0.33 -1.50 21.85
C GLY A 139 0.88 -0.75 23.06
N ALA A 140 2.10 -0.21 22.94
CA ALA A 140 2.76 0.53 24.03
C ALA A 140 2.10 1.89 24.31
N ARG A 141 1.45 2.51 23.32
CA ARG A 141 0.76 3.80 23.47
C ARG A 141 -0.63 3.73 22.86
N PRO A 142 -1.67 4.25 23.54
CA PRO A 142 -3.01 4.29 22.97
C PRO A 142 -3.04 4.98 21.61
N ALA A 143 -3.62 4.30 20.62
CA ALA A 143 -3.91 4.87 19.32
C ALA A 143 -5.41 5.18 19.19
N SER A 144 -5.75 6.19 18.39
CA SER A 144 -7.14 6.48 18.05
C SER A 144 -7.77 5.32 17.28
N GLN A 145 -9.07 5.09 17.47
CA GLN A 145 -9.83 4.09 16.72
C GLN A 145 -9.60 4.24 15.21
N GLY A 146 -9.71 5.45 14.67
CA GLY A 146 -9.46 5.72 13.25
C GLY A 146 -8.07 5.32 12.75
N ARG A 147 -7.03 5.37 13.59
CA ARG A 147 -5.70 4.85 13.24
C ARG A 147 -5.70 3.32 13.16
N MET A 148 -6.37 2.64 14.08
CA MET A 148 -6.50 1.18 14.09
C MET A 148 -7.32 0.69 12.89
N LEU A 149 -8.45 1.35 12.58
CA LEU A 149 -9.29 0.98 11.44
C LEU A 149 -8.58 1.15 10.09
N ARG A 150 -7.81 2.23 9.92
CA ARG A 150 -6.97 2.41 8.72
C ARG A 150 -5.95 1.29 8.56
N LEU A 151 -5.30 0.86 9.65
CA LEU A 151 -4.38 -0.27 9.59
C LEU A 151 -5.10 -1.54 9.11
N ALA A 152 -6.28 -1.84 9.67
CA ALA A 152 -7.05 -3.02 9.30
C ALA A 152 -7.71 -2.97 7.91
N TRP A 153 -7.98 -1.77 7.36
CA TRP A 153 -8.34 -1.64 5.94
C TRP A 153 -7.13 -1.78 5.00
N THR A 154 -5.91 -1.66 5.53
CA THR A 154 -4.68 -1.68 4.74
C THR A 154 -4.08 -3.07 4.64
N LEU A 155 -4.11 -3.84 5.73
CA LEU A 155 -3.50 -5.16 5.88
C LEU A 155 -4.26 -6.04 6.89
N ASP A 156 -3.92 -7.32 6.97
CA ASP A 156 -4.41 -8.25 7.99
C ASP A 156 -3.64 -8.05 9.31
N THR A 157 -4.34 -7.56 10.34
CA THR A 157 -3.71 -7.25 11.63
C THR A 157 -3.33 -8.48 12.45
N GLU A 158 -3.91 -9.65 12.17
CA GLU A 158 -3.50 -10.91 12.80
C GLU A 158 -2.16 -11.36 12.22
N LEU A 159 -2.00 -11.31 10.89
CA LEU A 159 -0.71 -11.64 10.26
C LEU A 159 0.38 -10.67 10.71
N LEU A 160 0.04 -9.38 10.84
CA LEU A 160 0.98 -8.38 11.34
C LEU A 160 1.41 -8.67 12.79
N TYR A 161 0.46 -9.07 13.65
CA TYR A 161 0.77 -9.47 15.03
C TYR A 161 1.66 -10.71 15.06
N ARG A 162 1.33 -11.77 14.30
CA ARG A 162 2.11 -13.02 14.24
C ARG A 162 3.54 -12.77 13.77
N LEU A 163 3.72 -11.98 12.71
CA LEU A 163 5.03 -11.58 12.21
C LEU A 163 5.84 -10.84 13.28
N ALA A 164 5.23 -9.85 13.94
CA ALA A 164 5.91 -9.04 14.96
C ALA A 164 6.27 -9.84 16.22
N VAL A 165 5.45 -10.83 16.61
CA VAL A 165 5.76 -11.76 17.71
C VAL A 165 6.97 -12.61 17.35
N ALA A 166 6.94 -13.28 16.20
CA ALA A 166 8.03 -14.14 15.76
C ALA A 166 9.35 -13.36 15.62
N GLU A 167 9.30 -12.13 15.08
CA GLU A 167 10.49 -11.26 14.98
C GLU A 167 11.02 -10.84 16.37
N ALA A 168 10.14 -10.47 17.31
CA ALA A 168 10.55 -10.02 18.65
C ALA A 168 11.33 -11.09 19.42
N ASP A 169 10.89 -12.35 19.30
CA ASP A 169 11.52 -13.51 19.96
C ASP A 169 12.92 -13.81 19.38
N ILE A 170 13.16 -13.44 18.12
CA ILE A 170 14.41 -13.68 17.39
C ILE A 170 15.41 -12.52 17.57
N VAL A 171 14.97 -11.28 17.38
CA VAL A 171 15.85 -10.12 17.25
C VAL A 171 16.35 -9.60 18.61
N ALA A 172 15.48 -9.57 19.62
CA ALA A 172 15.84 -9.00 20.92
C ALA A 172 15.28 -9.82 22.11
N PRO A 173 15.79 -11.06 22.34
CA PRO A 173 15.29 -11.94 23.40
C PRO A 173 15.28 -11.28 24.78
N ALA A 174 16.31 -10.48 25.11
CA ALA A 174 16.42 -9.78 26.39
C ALA A 174 15.32 -8.71 26.62
N LYS A 175 14.64 -8.25 25.56
CA LYS A 175 13.51 -7.31 25.62
C LYS A 175 12.18 -7.99 25.26
N ALA A 176 12.18 -9.30 25.04
CA ALA A 176 11.03 -10.04 24.52
C ALA A 176 9.80 -9.83 25.41
N ASP A 177 9.92 -9.96 26.73
CA ASP A 177 8.77 -9.81 27.65
C ASP A 177 8.08 -8.45 27.54
N ARG A 178 8.85 -7.36 27.53
CA ARG A 178 8.30 -6.00 27.40
C ARG A 178 7.67 -5.79 26.03
N THR A 179 8.32 -6.26 24.98
CA THR A 179 7.79 -6.19 23.61
C THR A 179 6.51 -7.00 23.51
N ARG A 180 6.48 -8.21 24.09
CA ARG A 180 5.34 -9.12 24.10
C ARG A 180 4.12 -8.51 24.78
N ALA A 181 4.31 -7.86 25.94
CA ALA A 181 3.23 -7.14 26.60
C ALA A 181 2.61 -6.05 25.71
N ALA A 182 3.43 -5.31 24.96
CA ALA A 182 2.93 -4.32 23.99
C ALA A 182 2.20 -5.00 22.82
N LEU A 183 2.75 -6.08 22.26
CA LEU A 183 2.10 -6.83 21.17
C LEU A 183 0.74 -7.39 21.60
N ASP A 184 0.64 -7.93 22.81
CA ASP A 184 -0.61 -8.49 23.35
C ASP A 184 -1.65 -7.38 23.61
N ALA A 185 -1.22 -6.20 24.08
CA ALA A 185 -2.09 -5.03 24.17
C ALA A 185 -2.61 -4.56 22.79
N PHE A 186 -1.77 -4.64 21.75
CA PHE A 186 -2.19 -4.38 20.37
C PHE A 186 -3.23 -5.40 19.89
N ARG A 187 -3.00 -6.70 20.12
CA ARG A 187 -3.94 -7.78 19.79
C ARG A 187 -5.29 -7.59 20.49
N ALA A 188 -5.28 -7.37 21.81
CA ALA A 188 -6.49 -7.16 22.59
C ALA A 188 -7.32 -5.97 22.06
N ARG A 189 -6.66 -4.88 21.65
CA ARG A 189 -7.32 -3.73 21.03
C ARG A 189 -7.91 -4.07 19.65
N CYS A 190 -7.20 -4.84 18.83
CA CYS A 190 -7.72 -5.29 17.55
C CYS A 190 -8.96 -6.19 17.73
N GLN A 191 -8.94 -7.08 18.72
CA GLN A 191 -10.08 -7.94 19.06
C GLN A 191 -11.27 -7.13 19.56
N ALA A 192 -11.07 -6.17 20.46
CA ALA A 192 -12.12 -5.29 20.95
C ALA A 192 -12.80 -4.46 19.85
N LEU A 193 -12.05 -4.11 18.79
CA LEU A 193 -12.57 -3.40 17.62
C LEU A 193 -13.12 -4.33 16.52
N GLY A 194 -13.03 -5.65 16.68
CA GLY A 194 -13.45 -6.61 15.66
C GLY A 194 -12.60 -6.58 14.38
N ILE A 195 -11.32 -6.19 14.48
CA ILE A 195 -10.41 -6.01 13.35
C ILE A 195 -9.22 -6.97 13.35
N TYR A 196 -9.21 -7.97 14.24
CA TYR A 196 -8.15 -8.97 14.31
C TYR A 196 -8.38 -10.06 13.26
N GLY A 197 -7.56 -10.09 12.21
CA GLY A 197 -7.74 -11.02 11.08
C GLY A 197 -8.84 -10.64 10.09
N SER A 198 -9.49 -9.49 10.30
CA SER A 198 -10.64 -9.03 9.54
C SER A 198 -10.54 -7.55 9.21
N ALA A 199 -11.16 -7.16 8.10
CA ALA A 199 -11.41 -5.74 7.84
C ALA A 199 -12.41 -5.18 8.87
N PRO A 200 -12.40 -3.86 9.12
CA PRO A 200 -13.38 -3.20 9.96
C PRO A 200 -14.83 -3.60 9.64
N PRO A 201 -15.62 -4.05 10.63
CA PRO A 201 -16.99 -4.47 10.40
C PRO A 201 -17.81 -3.30 9.86
N PRO A 202 -18.67 -3.48 8.84
CA PRO A 202 -19.44 -2.38 8.27
C PRO A 202 -20.35 -1.74 9.33
N LEU A 203 -20.59 -0.42 9.22
CA LEU A 203 -21.47 0.28 10.15
C LEU A 203 -22.95 -0.04 9.92
N LEU A 204 -23.32 -0.44 8.70
CA LEU A 204 -24.68 -0.76 8.29
C LEU A 204 -24.70 -2.12 7.60
N SER A 205 -25.79 -2.86 7.76
CA SER A 205 -25.95 -4.21 7.22
C SER A 205 -26.03 -4.23 5.68
N GLU A 206 -25.80 -5.40 5.08
CA GLU A 206 -25.99 -5.58 3.64
C GLU A 206 -27.45 -5.34 3.22
N GLU A 207 -28.41 -5.72 4.05
CA GLU A 207 -29.84 -5.47 3.80
C GLU A 207 -30.14 -3.98 3.67
N ARG A 208 -29.46 -3.14 4.46
CA ARG A 208 -29.58 -1.69 4.38
C ARG A 208 -28.98 -1.14 3.08
N TRP A 209 -27.86 -1.69 2.61
CA TRP A 209 -27.18 -1.25 1.39
C TRP A 209 -27.79 -1.78 0.10
N ARG A 210 -28.44 -2.94 0.13
CA ARG A 210 -29.00 -3.63 -1.05
C ARG A 210 -29.91 -2.74 -1.89
N PRO A 211 -30.96 -2.08 -1.35
CA PRO A 211 -31.83 -1.22 -2.16
C PRO A 211 -31.10 0.00 -2.73
N ILE A 212 -30.17 0.60 -1.96
CA ILE A 212 -29.37 1.74 -2.43
C ILE A 212 -28.49 1.32 -3.61
N SER A 213 -27.82 0.16 -3.48
CA SER A 213 -26.90 -0.36 -4.49
C SER A 213 -27.61 -0.81 -5.75
N GLN A 214 -28.82 -1.36 -5.64
CA GLN A 214 -29.65 -1.75 -6.79
C GLN A 214 -30.20 -0.54 -7.54
N ALA A 215 -30.56 0.53 -6.83
CA ALA A 215 -31.04 1.76 -7.44
C ALA A 215 -29.90 2.56 -8.10
N ASP A 216 -28.76 2.69 -7.42
CA ASP A 216 -27.59 3.43 -7.89
C ASP A 216 -26.29 2.90 -7.24
N PRO A 217 -25.52 2.04 -7.94
CA PRO A 217 -24.25 1.51 -7.46
C PRO A 217 -23.19 2.59 -7.17
N CYS A 218 -23.20 3.71 -7.90
CA CYS A 218 -22.26 4.79 -7.69
C CYS A 218 -22.58 5.54 -6.41
N ARG A 219 -23.86 5.87 -6.19
CA ARG A 219 -24.31 6.46 -4.93
C ARG A 219 -24.01 5.56 -3.74
N ALA A 220 -24.25 4.25 -3.84
CA ALA A 220 -23.90 3.32 -2.76
C ALA A 220 -22.41 3.37 -2.41
N ARG A 221 -21.52 3.30 -3.42
CA ARG A 221 -20.07 3.40 -3.21
C ARG A 221 -19.66 4.74 -2.59
N ARG A 222 -20.28 5.84 -3.01
CA ARG A 222 -20.06 7.19 -2.44
C ARG A 222 -20.41 7.25 -0.97
N LEU A 223 -21.61 6.81 -0.60
CA LEU A 223 -22.08 6.82 0.79
C LEU A 223 -21.21 5.93 1.68
N GLN A 224 -20.86 4.73 1.21
CA GLN A 224 -19.94 3.86 1.93
C GLN A 224 -18.55 4.52 2.09
N GLY A 225 -18.07 5.23 1.08
CA GLY A 225 -16.81 6.00 1.12
C GLY A 225 -16.81 7.13 2.15
N GLU A 226 -17.91 7.88 2.24
CA GLU A 226 -18.10 8.91 3.26
C GLU A 226 -18.12 8.31 4.67
N LEU A 227 -18.89 7.24 4.88
CA LEU A 227 -18.95 6.58 6.18
C LEU A 227 -17.59 6.03 6.62
N ARG A 228 -16.81 5.43 5.71
CA ARG A 228 -15.42 5.03 5.99
C ARG A 228 -14.55 6.21 6.40
N PHE A 229 -14.66 7.32 5.67
CA PHE A 229 -13.88 8.53 5.93
C PHE A 229 -14.19 9.12 7.32
N TRP A 230 -15.47 9.36 7.61
CA TRP A 230 -15.89 9.94 8.90
C TRP A 230 -15.65 8.99 10.07
N ARG A 231 -15.71 7.68 9.85
CA ARG A 231 -15.28 6.68 10.84
C ARG A 231 -13.78 6.70 11.09
N ALA A 232 -12.97 6.86 10.05
CA ALA A 232 -11.52 7.04 10.20
C ALA A 232 -11.17 8.34 10.96
N LYS A 233 -12.04 9.35 10.91
CA LYS A 233 -11.92 10.60 11.70
C LYS A 233 -12.49 10.48 13.11
N GLY A 234 -13.19 9.40 13.44
CA GLY A 234 -13.83 9.19 14.73
C GLY A 234 -15.13 9.96 14.91
N THR A 235 -15.73 10.48 13.82
CA THR A 235 -16.99 11.22 13.86
C THR A 235 -18.20 10.30 13.81
N ILE A 236 -18.16 9.24 13.00
CA ILE A 236 -19.23 8.25 12.85
C ILE A 236 -18.69 6.87 13.19
N ASN A 237 -19.06 6.31 14.34
CA ASN A 237 -18.50 5.05 14.84
C ASN A 237 -19.55 3.97 15.11
N THR A 238 -20.83 4.32 15.13
CA THR A 238 -21.94 3.38 15.39
C THR A 238 -22.92 3.33 14.22
N ALA A 239 -23.79 2.32 14.21
CA ALA A 239 -24.83 2.16 13.21
C ALA A 239 -25.85 3.30 13.28
N GLU A 240 -26.22 3.73 14.50
CA GLU A 240 -27.19 4.81 14.73
C GLU A 240 -26.67 6.14 14.20
N GLN A 241 -25.38 6.43 14.44
CA GLN A 241 -24.72 7.61 13.88
C GLN A 241 -24.68 7.56 12.35
N ALA A 242 -24.44 6.38 11.78
CA ALA A 242 -24.43 6.20 10.33
C ALA A 242 -25.82 6.39 9.72
N GLU A 243 -26.88 5.86 10.33
CA GLU A 243 -28.27 6.09 9.88
C GLU A 243 -28.68 7.56 10.02
N ALA A 244 -28.36 8.20 11.14
CA ALA A 244 -28.63 9.62 11.34
C ALA A 244 -27.91 10.48 10.28
N TRP A 245 -26.65 10.15 10.00
CA TRP A 245 -25.89 10.83 8.94
C TRP A 245 -26.49 10.58 7.55
N LEU A 246 -26.90 9.35 7.23
CA LEU A 246 -27.55 9.03 5.95
C LEU A 246 -28.87 9.76 5.78
N ALA A 247 -29.68 9.87 6.83
CA ALA A 247 -30.96 10.56 6.80
C ALA A 247 -30.81 12.07 6.54
N GLY A 248 -29.73 12.67 7.05
CA GLY A 248 -29.38 14.07 6.80
C GLY A 248 -28.49 14.30 5.57
N TRP A 249 -28.09 13.24 4.85
CA TRP A 249 -27.22 13.38 3.70
C TRP A 249 -28.03 13.80 2.47
N GLU A 250 -27.81 15.03 2.03
CA GLU A 250 -28.39 15.53 0.79
C GLU A 250 -27.50 15.16 -0.41
N ALA A 251 -28.13 14.59 -1.43
CA ALA A 251 -27.47 14.31 -2.69
C ALA A 251 -27.17 15.63 -3.41
N ALA A 252 -25.96 16.15 -3.27
CA ALA A 252 -25.46 17.20 -4.13
C ALA A 252 -24.71 16.58 -5.32
N SER A 253 -24.94 17.11 -6.52
CA SER A 253 -24.19 16.73 -7.71
C SER A 253 -22.77 17.30 -7.61
N GLY A 254 -21.82 16.41 -7.37
CA GLY A 254 -20.39 16.70 -7.50
C GLY A 254 -19.85 16.15 -8.81
N GLY A 255 -18.77 16.77 -9.31
CA GLY A 255 -17.99 16.23 -10.42
C GLY A 255 -17.26 14.94 -10.07
N VAL A 256 -16.44 14.45 -11.00
CA VAL A 256 -15.64 13.24 -10.81
C VAL A 256 -14.17 13.62 -10.72
N LEU A 257 -13.48 13.20 -9.66
CA LEU A 257 -12.04 13.37 -9.52
C LEU A 257 -11.32 12.06 -9.89
N TYR A 258 -10.50 12.11 -10.93
CA TYR A 258 -9.48 11.11 -11.21
C TYR A 258 -8.14 11.52 -10.59
N LEU A 259 -7.58 10.65 -9.77
CA LEU A 259 -6.27 10.81 -9.14
C LEU A 259 -5.30 9.73 -9.62
N PRO A 260 -4.49 10.00 -10.66
CA PRO A 260 -3.41 9.10 -11.09
C PRO A 260 -2.30 9.01 -10.03
N VAL A 261 -1.91 7.79 -9.67
CA VAL A 261 -0.84 7.53 -8.70
C VAL A 261 0.17 6.58 -9.33
N GLY A 262 1.45 6.94 -9.31
CA GLY A 262 2.53 6.12 -9.86
C GLY A 262 3.79 6.95 -10.06
N VAL A 263 4.95 6.32 -10.09
CA VAL A 263 6.25 7.02 -10.22
C VAL A 263 6.44 7.65 -11.60
N PRO A 264 7.34 8.63 -11.80
CA PRO A 264 7.72 9.05 -13.15
C PRO A 264 8.18 7.83 -13.97
N GLY A 265 7.81 7.78 -15.26
CA GLY A 265 8.06 6.61 -16.11
C GLY A 265 7.02 5.48 -15.98
N SER A 266 6.09 5.53 -15.02
CA SER A 266 5.07 4.47 -14.88
C SER A 266 4.00 4.46 -16.00
N GLY A 267 3.88 5.54 -16.79
CA GLY A 267 2.88 5.65 -17.87
C GLY A 267 1.65 6.50 -17.55
N LYS A 268 1.66 7.28 -16.44
CA LYS A 268 0.52 8.09 -15.98
C LYS A 268 -0.07 8.98 -17.08
N SER A 269 0.76 9.84 -17.67
CA SER A 269 0.33 10.80 -18.68
C SER A 269 -0.21 10.10 -19.94
N THR A 270 0.40 8.97 -20.33
CA THR A 270 -0.11 8.14 -21.45
C THR A 270 -1.49 7.58 -21.13
N TRP A 271 -1.69 7.03 -19.93
CA TRP A 271 -2.97 6.49 -19.52
C TRP A 271 -4.05 7.57 -19.43
N VAL A 272 -3.74 8.73 -18.84
CA VAL A 272 -4.65 9.88 -18.76
C VAL A 272 -5.02 10.37 -20.17
N GLY A 273 -4.05 10.58 -21.05
CA GLY A 273 -4.33 11.06 -22.42
C GLY A 273 -5.16 10.09 -23.25
N ARG A 274 -5.02 8.79 -23.01
CA ARG A 274 -5.79 7.75 -23.72
C ARG A 274 -7.22 7.60 -23.21
N HIS A 275 -7.45 7.71 -21.90
CA HIS A 275 -8.75 7.37 -21.30
C HIS A 275 -9.56 8.60 -20.85
N LEU A 276 -8.92 9.76 -20.67
CA LEU A 276 -9.51 10.95 -20.06
C LEU A 276 -9.20 12.21 -20.88
N SER A 277 -9.13 12.10 -22.21
CA SER A 277 -8.78 13.21 -23.12
C SER A 277 -9.75 14.40 -23.08
N GLY A 278 -10.99 14.21 -22.60
CA GLY A 278 -11.99 15.27 -22.41
C GLY A 278 -12.10 15.80 -20.98
N ALA A 279 -11.29 15.30 -20.04
CA ALA A 279 -11.33 15.74 -18.65
C ALA A 279 -10.57 17.05 -18.46
N HIS A 280 -11.03 17.88 -17.51
CA HIS A 280 -10.32 19.08 -17.08
C HIS A 280 -9.03 18.67 -16.35
N LEU A 281 -7.88 18.90 -16.98
CA LEU A 281 -6.58 18.57 -16.39
C LEU A 281 -6.09 19.70 -15.48
N VAL A 282 -5.91 19.41 -14.19
CA VAL A 282 -5.29 20.32 -13.24
C VAL A 282 -3.87 19.85 -12.96
N SER A 283 -2.89 20.48 -13.64
CA SER A 283 -1.47 20.21 -13.44
C SER A 283 -0.80 21.26 -12.57
N MET A 284 -0.03 20.82 -11.56
CA MET A 284 0.78 21.74 -10.75
C MET A 284 1.96 22.32 -11.55
N ASP A 285 2.50 21.58 -12.53
CA ASP A 285 3.61 22.06 -13.35
C ASP A 285 3.14 23.13 -14.33
N GLU A 286 1.94 22.97 -14.92
CA GLU A 286 1.33 24.03 -15.72
C GLU A 286 0.94 25.24 -14.87
N MET A 287 0.55 25.04 -13.61
CA MET A 287 0.32 26.14 -12.68
C MET A 287 1.62 26.88 -12.33
N ARG A 288 2.75 26.17 -12.17
CA ARG A 288 4.08 26.79 -11.99
C ARG A 288 4.46 27.64 -13.19
N GLU A 289 4.33 27.08 -14.40
CA GLU A 289 4.60 27.82 -15.63
C GLU A 289 3.76 29.10 -15.73
N ARG A 290 2.44 28.99 -15.51
CA ARG A 290 1.52 30.15 -15.56
C ARG A 290 1.82 31.23 -14.51
N LEU A 291 2.25 30.84 -13.32
CA LEU A 291 2.45 31.77 -12.19
C LEU A 291 3.87 32.32 -12.08
N LEU A 292 4.86 31.52 -12.44
CA LEU A 292 6.28 31.77 -12.17
C LEU A 292 7.11 31.85 -13.46
N GLY A 293 6.57 31.43 -14.61
CA GLY A 293 7.28 31.39 -15.89
C GLY A 293 8.28 30.23 -16.01
N ASP A 294 8.33 29.33 -15.02
CA ASP A 294 9.19 28.15 -15.03
C ASP A 294 8.55 26.98 -14.24
N ARG A 295 8.36 25.84 -14.91
CA ARG A 295 7.90 24.58 -14.29
C ARG A 295 8.81 24.07 -13.18
N SER A 296 10.09 24.41 -13.21
CA SER A 296 11.08 23.93 -12.24
C SER A 296 11.09 24.76 -10.95
N ASP A 297 10.50 25.97 -10.95
CA ASP A 297 10.50 26.88 -9.81
C ASP A 297 9.67 26.33 -8.63
N GLN A 298 10.37 26.09 -7.51
CA GLN A 298 9.80 25.58 -6.26
C GLN A 298 9.59 26.67 -5.18
N SER A 299 9.90 27.95 -5.48
CA SER A 299 9.91 29.06 -4.53
C SER A 299 8.54 29.36 -3.90
N ARG A 300 7.45 29.09 -4.63
CA ARG A 300 6.06 29.42 -4.23
C ARG A 300 5.12 28.20 -4.20
N ASN A 301 5.65 27.04 -3.79
CA ASN A 301 4.91 25.77 -3.76
C ASN A 301 3.55 25.82 -3.05
N ALA A 302 3.45 26.50 -1.91
CA ALA A 302 2.18 26.62 -1.17
C ALA A 302 1.11 27.39 -1.96
N GLU A 303 1.51 28.42 -2.72
CA GLU A 303 0.60 29.18 -3.55
C GLU A 303 0.17 28.42 -4.79
N VAL A 304 1.13 27.76 -5.47
CA VAL A 304 0.84 26.87 -6.62
C VAL A 304 -0.20 25.83 -6.19
N TYR A 305 0.04 25.12 -5.09
CA TYR A 305 -0.89 24.12 -4.57
C TYR A 305 -2.26 24.71 -4.25
N ARG A 306 -2.32 25.88 -3.58
CA ARG A 306 -3.58 26.54 -3.25
C ARG A 306 -4.37 26.93 -4.49
N ARG A 307 -3.73 27.47 -5.54
CA ARG A 307 -4.39 27.87 -6.79
C ARG A 307 -4.87 26.65 -7.59
N SER A 308 -4.02 25.63 -7.76
CA SER A 308 -4.40 24.38 -8.43
C SER A 308 -5.58 23.71 -7.70
N ARG A 309 -5.53 23.64 -6.36
CA ARG A 309 -6.64 23.11 -5.56
C ARG A 309 -7.91 23.95 -5.73
N GLY A 310 -7.81 25.28 -5.80
CA GLY A 310 -8.96 26.16 -6.06
C GLY A 310 -9.59 25.92 -7.43
N GLU A 311 -8.77 25.72 -8.46
CA GLU A 311 -9.19 25.39 -9.82
C GLU A 311 -9.94 24.04 -9.83
N LEU A 312 -9.34 23.00 -9.24
CA LEU A 312 -9.95 21.68 -9.04
C LEU A 312 -11.33 21.79 -8.38
N LEU A 313 -11.43 22.47 -7.23
CA LEU A 313 -12.70 22.55 -6.50
C LEU A 313 -13.77 23.36 -7.24
N THR A 314 -13.36 24.31 -8.07
CA THR A 314 -14.29 25.07 -8.93
C THR A 314 -14.87 24.18 -10.01
N ALA A 315 -14.03 23.41 -10.72
CA ALA A 315 -14.47 22.47 -11.74
C ALA A 315 -15.35 21.35 -11.15
N LEU A 316 -14.98 20.79 -9.99
CA LEU A 316 -15.80 19.76 -9.33
C LEU A 316 -17.18 20.27 -8.90
N ARG A 317 -17.30 21.53 -8.46
CA ARG A 317 -18.62 22.14 -8.15
C ARG A 317 -19.49 22.36 -9.38
N ARG A 318 -18.89 22.44 -10.57
CA ARG A 318 -19.62 22.53 -11.85
C ARG A 318 -20.04 21.16 -12.39
N GLY A 319 -19.73 20.07 -11.67
CA GLY A 319 -20.03 18.71 -12.12
C GLY A 319 -19.04 18.16 -13.14
N GLU A 320 -17.89 18.82 -13.35
CA GLU A 320 -16.92 18.41 -14.37
C GLU A 320 -16.14 17.14 -13.97
N VAL A 321 -15.62 16.43 -14.97
CA VAL A 321 -14.63 15.37 -14.79
C VAL A 321 -13.25 16.01 -14.74
N VAL A 322 -12.52 15.83 -13.65
CA VAL A 322 -11.24 16.50 -13.38
C VAL A 322 -10.15 15.48 -13.12
N VAL A 323 -8.99 15.67 -13.75
CA VAL A 323 -7.77 14.89 -13.47
C VAL A 323 -6.80 15.75 -12.66
N TRP A 324 -6.36 15.24 -11.51
CA TRP A 324 -5.31 15.88 -10.73
C TRP A 324 -3.93 15.33 -11.10
N ASP A 325 -3.16 16.08 -11.89
CA ASP A 325 -1.80 15.71 -12.30
C ASP A 325 -0.76 16.37 -11.39
N ALA A 326 -0.52 15.73 -10.24
CA ALA A 326 0.59 16.07 -9.37
C ALA A 326 1.14 14.83 -8.64
N GLN A 327 2.35 14.96 -8.11
CA GLN A 327 3.01 13.92 -7.33
C GLN A 327 2.19 13.56 -6.08
N SER A 328 1.49 12.43 -6.15
CA SER A 328 0.54 11.96 -5.11
C SER A 328 0.97 10.62 -4.50
N HIS A 329 2.29 10.44 -4.33
CA HIS A 329 2.92 9.16 -3.99
C HIS A 329 2.68 8.73 -2.53
N THR A 330 2.54 9.66 -1.59
CA THR A 330 2.31 9.36 -0.17
C THR A 330 0.84 9.46 0.20
N TRP A 331 0.42 8.72 1.22
CA TRP A 331 -0.93 8.82 1.77
C TRP A 331 -1.24 10.24 2.25
N SER A 332 -0.31 10.90 2.95
CA SER A 332 -0.51 12.27 3.44
C SER A 332 -0.73 13.29 2.34
N ALA A 333 -0.02 13.16 1.20
CA ALA A 333 -0.20 14.01 0.03
C ALA A 333 -1.61 13.84 -0.58
N ARG A 334 -2.14 12.62 -0.62
CA ARG A 334 -3.49 12.37 -1.13
C ARG A 334 -4.57 12.89 -0.19
N GLN A 335 -4.42 12.71 1.12
CA GLN A 335 -5.51 12.95 2.07
C GLN A 335 -6.02 14.39 2.12
N GLY A 336 -5.14 15.37 2.01
CA GLY A 336 -5.54 16.78 1.98
C GLY A 336 -6.40 17.10 0.75
N LEU A 337 -6.03 16.53 -0.39
CA LEU A 337 -6.75 16.67 -1.66
C LEU A 337 -8.11 15.95 -1.61
N LEU A 338 -8.11 14.69 -1.15
CA LEU A 338 -9.31 13.86 -1.05
C LEU A 338 -10.35 14.46 -0.11
N LEU A 339 -9.93 14.99 1.04
CA LEU A 339 -10.80 15.72 1.95
C LEU A 339 -11.42 16.94 1.27
N ALA A 340 -10.65 17.68 0.48
CA ALA A 340 -11.14 18.85 -0.24
C ALA A 340 -12.17 18.48 -1.31
N ALA A 341 -11.90 17.44 -2.11
CA ALA A 341 -12.83 16.96 -3.13
C ALA A 341 -14.16 16.47 -2.53
N ARG A 342 -14.12 15.86 -1.33
CA ARG A 342 -15.33 15.44 -0.62
C ARG A 342 -16.24 16.59 -0.22
N GLN A 343 -15.68 17.78 0.07
CA GLN A 343 -16.46 19.00 0.36
C GLN A 343 -17.29 19.49 -0.85
N THR A 344 -16.99 19.03 -2.06
CA THR A 344 -17.76 19.33 -3.27
C THR A 344 -18.63 18.14 -3.70
N HIS A 345 -18.81 17.14 -2.83
CA HIS A 345 -19.52 15.89 -3.10
C HIS A 345 -18.94 15.05 -4.25
N ALA A 346 -17.70 15.33 -4.68
CA ALA A 346 -17.11 14.69 -5.83
C ALA A 346 -16.96 13.17 -5.66
N TYR A 347 -17.15 12.46 -6.77
CA TYR A 347 -16.88 11.02 -6.87
C TYR A 347 -15.40 10.78 -7.13
N VAL A 348 -14.68 10.09 -6.24
CA VAL A 348 -13.23 9.94 -6.34
C VAL A 348 -12.85 8.57 -6.89
N ILE A 349 -12.08 8.60 -7.97
CA ILE A 349 -11.45 7.45 -8.61
C ILE A 349 -9.93 7.60 -8.50
N ILE A 350 -9.26 6.63 -7.89
CA ILE A 350 -7.78 6.57 -7.87
C ILE A 350 -7.32 5.59 -8.95
N ALA A 351 -6.46 6.04 -9.86
CA ALA A 351 -5.85 5.21 -10.90
C ALA A 351 -4.39 4.92 -10.53
N TYR A 352 -4.12 3.75 -9.94
CA TYR A 352 -2.80 3.34 -9.50
C TYR A 352 -2.04 2.55 -10.56
N LEU A 353 -0.94 3.12 -11.06
CA LEU A 353 -0.04 2.46 -11.99
C LEU A 353 0.99 1.64 -11.22
N ASP A 354 0.76 0.34 -11.18
CA ASP A 354 1.53 -0.66 -10.45
C ASP A 354 2.65 -1.22 -11.34
N VAL A 355 3.76 -0.46 -11.42
CA VAL A 355 4.88 -0.73 -12.31
C VAL A 355 6.18 -0.83 -11.49
N PRO A 356 7.01 -1.87 -11.69
CA PRO A 356 8.28 -2.01 -11.00
C PRO A 356 9.27 -0.91 -11.40
N LEU A 357 10.23 -0.62 -10.51
CA LEU A 357 11.21 0.45 -10.73
C LEU A 357 12.00 0.27 -12.03
N THR A 358 12.39 -0.96 -12.36
CA THR A 358 13.16 -1.28 -13.58
C THR A 358 12.44 -0.85 -14.85
N VAL A 359 11.15 -1.16 -14.96
CA VAL A 359 10.31 -0.77 -16.09
C VAL A 359 10.09 0.74 -16.12
N ALA A 360 9.93 1.38 -14.96
CA ALA A 360 9.79 2.84 -14.89
C ALA A 360 11.06 3.56 -15.36
N LEU A 361 12.25 3.05 -14.99
CA LEU A 361 13.55 3.58 -15.44
C LEU A 361 13.77 3.37 -16.94
N GLU A 362 13.47 2.17 -17.45
CA GLU A 362 13.56 1.85 -18.89
C GLU A 362 12.71 2.81 -19.71
N ARG A 363 11.42 2.96 -19.35
CA ARG A 363 10.50 3.89 -20.01
C ARG A 363 10.97 5.33 -19.91
N ASN A 364 11.54 5.72 -18.78
CA ASN A 364 12.05 7.06 -18.58
C ASN A 364 13.25 7.37 -19.49
N GLY A 365 14.13 6.39 -19.75
CA GLY A 365 15.25 6.52 -20.69
C GLY A 365 14.82 6.75 -22.14
N GLN A 366 13.58 6.39 -22.49
CA GLN A 366 13.01 6.58 -23.83
C GLN A 366 12.25 7.92 -23.98
N ARG A 367 12.19 8.77 -22.94
CA ARG A 367 11.45 10.04 -22.97
C ARG A 367 12.28 11.16 -23.60
N THR A 368 11.61 12.07 -24.31
CA THR A 368 12.22 13.33 -24.77
C THR A 368 12.72 14.18 -23.59
N ALA A 369 11.93 14.26 -22.51
CA ALA A 369 12.30 14.91 -21.25
C ALA A 369 12.52 13.83 -20.18
N VAL A 370 13.79 13.45 -19.98
CA VAL A 370 14.22 12.43 -19.02
C VAL A 370 14.22 13.01 -17.61
N VAL A 371 13.58 12.30 -16.67
CA VAL A 371 13.66 12.64 -15.24
C VAL A 371 14.89 11.96 -14.64
N PRO A 372 15.70 12.63 -13.79
CA PRO A 372 16.86 11.99 -13.17
C PRO A 372 16.47 10.71 -12.41
N GLU A 373 17.22 9.62 -12.60
CA GLU A 373 16.93 8.32 -11.98
C GLU A 373 16.79 8.40 -10.46
N ALA A 374 17.59 9.28 -9.84
CA ALA A 374 17.52 9.61 -8.42
C ALA A 374 16.12 9.99 -7.93
N VAL A 375 15.44 10.80 -8.72
CA VAL A 375 14.12 11.32 -8.40
C VAL A 375 13.11 10.17 -8.51
N ILE A 376 13.23 9.33 -9.54
CA ILE A 376 12.35 8.17 -9.73
C ILE A 376 12.52 7.16 -8.60
N ALA A 377 13.76 6.81 -8.25
CA ALA A 377 14.06 5.90 -7.17
C ALA A 377 13.54 6.42 -5.82
N ARG A 378 13.68 7.72 -5.54
CA ARG A 378 13.10 8.35 -4.35
C ARG A 378 11.56 8.29 -4.38
N SER A 379 10.93 8.67 -5.48
CA SER A 379 9.47 8.58 -5.63
C SER A 379 8.95 7.15 -5.46
N TYR A 380 9.70 6.15 -5.92
CA TYR A 380 9.37 4.73 -5.77
C TYR A 380 9.51 4.25 -4.33
N ASN A 381 10.52 4.76 -3.63
CA ASN A 381 10.71 4.52 -2.20
C ASN A 381 9.57 5.09 -1.35
N ASP A 382 9.19 6.33 -1.64
CA ASP A 382 8.15 7.05 -0.90
C ASP A 382 6.73 6.60 -1.29
N LEU A 383 6.59 5.81 -2.35
CA LEU A 383 5.32 5.33 -2.86
C LEU A 383 4.59 4.48 -1.82
N GLN A 384 3.47 5.01 -1.33
CA GLN A 384 2.47 4.30 -0.54
C GLN A 384 1.28 4.01 -1.43
N GLU A 385 1.12 2.74 -1.79
CA GLU A 385 0.09 2.26 -2.69
C GLU A 385 -1.28 2.66 -2.15
N PRO A 386 -2.14 3.27 -2.97
CA PRO A 386 -3.46 3.65 -2.52
C PRO A 386 -4.27 2.43 -2.09
N ARG A 387 -5.14 2.64 -1.11
CA ARG A 387 -6.00 1.59 -0.58
C ARG A 387 -7.47 1.88 -0.90
N PRO A 388 -8.30 0.85 -1.12
CA PRO A 388 -9.72 1.02 -1.46
C PRO A 388 -10.53 1.87 -0.47
N PHE A 389 -10.08 2.02 0.79
CA PHE A 389 -10.75 2.89 1.76
C PHE A 389 -10.55 4.38 1.49
N GLU A 390 -9.57 4.78 0.66
CA GLU A 390 -9.25 6.18 0.36
C GLU A 390 -10.23 6.82 -0.64
N CYS A 391 -10.96 6.01 -1.41
CA CYS A 391 -11.75 6.46 -2.56
C CYS A 391 -13.04 5.65 -2.72
N GLU A 392 -13.84 6.04 -3.72
CA GLU A 392 -15.02 5.28 -4.15
C GLU A 392 -14.61 4.13 -5.08
N GLU A 393 -13.63 4.38 -5.95
CA GLU A 393 -13.06 3.39 -6.86
C GLU A 393 -11.54 3.43 -6.83
N LEU A 394 -10.91 2.26 -6.72
CA LEU A 394 -9.48 2.11 -6.94
C LEU A 394 -9.28 1.25 -8.17
N TRP A 395 -8.63 1.80 -9.19
CA TRP A 395 -8.27 1.10 -10.40
C TRP A 395 -6.77 0.82 -10.37
N ARG A 396 -6.38 -0.43 -10.57
CA ARG A 396 -4.98 -0.82 -10.75
C ARG A 396 -4.68 -0.99 -12.23
N ILE A 397 -3.60 -0.37 -12.67
CA ILE A 397 -3.11 -0.41 -14.04
C ILE A 397 -1.77 -1.14 -14.02
N ASP A 398 -1.71 -2.28 -14.70
CA ASP A 398 -0.49 -3.09 -14.76
C ASP A 398 0.55 -2.53 -15.75
N VAL A 399 1.67 -3.24 -15.88
CA VAL A 399 2.75 -2.85 -16.80
C VAL A 399 2.31 -2.81 -18.26
N HIS A 400 1.26 -3.51 -18.67
CA HIS A 400 0.76 -3.50 -20.04
C HIS A 400 -0.34 -2.45 -20.27
N GLY A 401 -0.77 -1.76 -19.20
CA GLY A 401 -1.86 -0.80 -19.24
C GLY A 401 -3.24 -1.43 -19.03
N ASN A 402 -3.31 -2.72 -18.68
CA ASN A 402 -4.60 -3.36 -18.37
C ASN A 402 -5.12 -2.80 -17.05
N THR A 403 -6.41 -2.47 -17.02
CA THR A 403 -7.06 -1.87 -15.85
C THR A 403 -7.90 -2.91 -15.12
N ARG A 404 -7.77 -2.96 -13.79
CA ARG A 404 -8.56 -3.82 -12.90
C ARG A 404 -9.17 -3.02 -11.76
N PHE A 405 -10.42 -3.32 -11.42
CA PHE A 405 -11.10 -2.72 -10.28
C PHE A 405 -10.68 -3.41 -8.97
N CYS A 406 -10.18 -2.64 -8.00
CA CYS A 406 -9.79 -3.12 -6.68
C CYS A 406 -10.92 -2.93 -5.67
N GLN A 407 -11.40 -4.02 -5.08
CA GLN A 407 -12.42 -4.01 -4.04
C GLN A 407 -11.82 -3.88 -2.64
N ILE A 408 -12.61 -3.31 -1.70
CA ILE A 408 -12.26 -3.31 -0.28
C ILE A 408 -12.26 -4.75 0.23
N ARG A 409 -11.36 -5.07 1.17
CA ARG A 409 -11.39 -6.36 1.88
C ARG A 409 -12.71 -6.53 2.62
N HIS A 410 -13.54 -7.47 2.20
CA HIS A 410 -14.71 -7.93 2.95
C HIS A 410 -14.37 -9.36 3.41
N SER A 411 -13.82 -9.47 4.62
CA SER A 411 -13.43 -10.75 5.28
C SER A 411 -12.63 -11.73 4.40
N GLY A 412 -11.30 -11.74 4.58
CA GLY A 412 -10.38 -12.62 3.86
C GLY A 412 -9.85 -12.00 2.56
N ILE A 413 -8.66 -12.44 2.15
CA ILE A 413 -8.07 -12.13 0.85
C ILE A 413 -8.92 -12.87 -0.19
N GLN A 414 -9.91 -12.20 -0.78
CA GLN A 414 -10.69 -12.78 -1.87
C GLN A 414 -9.82 -12.86 -3.13
N SER A 415 -9.88 -14.00 -3.81
CA SER A 415 -9.38 -14.17 -5.16
C SER A 415 -10.04 -13.14 -6.10
N PRO A 416 -9.34 -12.67 -7.15
CA PRO A 416 -9.88 -11.64 -8.02
C PRO A 416 -11.18 -12.11 -8.68
N SER A 417 -12.27 -11.39 -8.40
CA SER A 417 -13.49 -11.48 -9.20
C SER A 417 -13.19 -10.99 -10.61
N SER A 418 -13.71 -11.75 -11.59
CA SER A 418 -13.56 -11.57 -13.03
C SER A 418 -13.70 -10.12 -13.50
N ALA A 419 -12.87 -9.76 -14.49
CA ALA A 419 -12.83 -8.47 -15.16
C ALA A 419 -14.25 -7.95 -15.45
N VAL A 420 -14.54 -6.74 -14.97
CA VAL A 420 -15.63 -5.93 -15.51
C VAL A 420 -15.06 -5.26 -16.76
N THR A 421 -15.58 -5.68 -17.92
CA THR A 421 -15.32 -5.11 -19.24
C THR A 421 -15.70 -3.64 -19.32
#